data_AF-A0A6C0E8A2-F1
#
_entry.id   AF-A0A6C0E8A2-F1
#
_cell.length_a   1.000
_cell.length_b   1.000
_cell.length_c   1.000
_cell.angle_alpha   90.00
_cell.angle_beta   90.00
_cell.angle_gamma   90.00
#
_symmetry.space_group_name_H-M   'P 1'
#
loop_
_entity.id
_entity.type
_entity.pdbx_description
1 polymer ?
#
loop_
_entity_poly.entity_id
_entity_poly.type
_entity_poly.pdbx_seq_one_letter_code
_entity_poly.pdbx_strand_id
1 'polypeptide(L)'
;MYYCKVCNLEFDRKNNLVRHYKSIIHKDNLKGDQKKLICSCGKEFAYQKNYSRHIKTCSQFIPIKPSTSTSTTLKNQNQDQNQKNIMNNTGTFNNSVVMMGDYNTLTKIEKLNLMLNETNMIDLETFILNYKNNPKYQLTANESKTLMENYQFEGYKSLGFDLPYYIRDKYQKQLKDIKGIDLKKEEVILPFISTDGGARSYLKKEPIDWKREKDIADIKRLIVITSDQIYKHHNQYLSLSNFQMNLIAKTVVQTSRYDDEKLTHPEYQLKNLKIKS
;
A
#
# COMPACT_ATOMS: atom_id res chain seq x y z
N MET A 1 20.62 6.28 -36.49
CA MET A 1 21.26 6.25 -35.16
C MET A 1 20.48 7.17 -34.23
N TYR A 2 20.20 6.77 -33.00
CA TYR A 2 19.34 7.50 -32.06
C TYR A 2 20.11 7.78 -30.78
N TYR A 3 20.18 9.02 -30.31
CA TYR A 3 20.94 9.33 -29.09
C TYR A 3 20.05 9.94 -28.00
N CYS A 4 20.41 9.67 -26.75
CA CYS A 4 19.76 10.26 -25.60
C CYS A 4 20.22 11.71 -25.41
N LYS A 5 19.30 12.67 -25.39
CA LYS A 5 19.63 14.10 -25.22
C LYS A 5 20.06 14.45 -23.78
N VAL A 6 19.88 13.53 -22.83
CA VAL A 6 20.20 13.74 -21.41
C VAL A 6 21.58 13.22 -21.05
N CYS A 7 22.03 12.12 -21.67
CA CYS A 7 23.34 11.52 -21.37
C CYS A 7 24.19 11.20 -22.61
N ASN A 8 23.78 11.69 -23.79
CA ASN A 8 24.46 11.54 -25.09
C ASN A 8 24.84 10.12 -25.52
N LEU A 9 24.25 9.10 -24.90
CA LEU A 9 24.43 7.70 -25.29
C LEU A 9 23.72 7.42 -26.61
N GLU A 10 24.42 6.77 -27.53
CA GLU A 10 23.92 6.42 -28.85
C GLU A 10 23.37 4.99 -28.88
N PHE A 11 22.31 4.81 -29.67
CA PHE A 11 21.59 3.57 -29.83
C PHE A 11 21.34 3.32 -31.32
N ASP A 12 21.44 2.06 -31.70
CA ASP A 12 21.19 1.55 -33.04
C ASP A 12 19.70 1.59 -33.42
N ARG A 13 18.80 1.47 -32.43
CA ARG A 13 17.34 1.37 -32.63
C ARG A 13 16.52 2.26 -31.69
N LYS A 14 15.45 2.84 -32.21
CA LYS A 14 14.54 3.77 -31.48
C LYS A 14 13.94 3.14 -30.22
N ASN A 15 13.60 1.86 -30.26
CA ASN A 15 12.99 1.15 -29.12
C ASN A 15 13.96 1.01 -27.94
N ASN A 16 15.27 0.92 -28.22
CA ASN A 16 16.31 0.90 -27.19
C ASN A 16 16.43 2.26 -26.51
N LEU A 17 16.38 3.36 -27.28
CA LEU A 17 16.34 4.71 -26.72
C LEU A 17 15.09 4.95 -25.86
N VAL A 18 13.92 4.47 -26.29
CA VAL A 18 12.67 4.59 -25.51
C VAL A 18 12.73 3.79 -24.19
N ARG A 19 13.28 2.57 -24.23
CA ARG A 19 13.52 1.78 -23.01
C ARG A 19 14.56 2.43 -22.10
N HIS A 20 15.58 3.06 -22.67
CA HIS A 20 16.59 3.80 -21.95
C HIS A 20 15.99 5.01 -21.19
N TYR A 21 15.09 5.79 -21.81
CA TYR A 21 14.36 6.86 -21.11
C TYR A 21 13.42 6.35 -19.99
N LYS A 22 12.92 5.12 -20.10
CA LYS A 22 12.09 4.48 -19.07
C LYS A 22 12.91 3.75 -18.01
N SER A 23 14.23 3.68 -18.18
CA SER A 23 15.12 3.07 -17.21
C SER A 23 15.33 3.98 -16.01
N ILE A 24 15.76 3.36 -14.90
CA ILE A 24 16.09 4.03 -13.63
C ILE A 24 17.18 5.11 -13.79
N ILE A 25 17.88 5.17 -14.92
CA ILE A 25 18.92 6.17 -15.21
C ILE A 25 18.32 7.57 -15.43
N HIS A 26 17.07 7.67 -15.90
CA HIS A 26 16.39 8.96 -16.18
C HIS A 26 15.14 9.20 -15.32
N LYS A 27 14.79 8.27 -14.43
CA LYS A 27 13.60 8.40 -13.56
C LYS A 27 13.76 9.46 -12.45
N ASP A 28 14.98 9.93 -12.22
CA ASP A 28 15.31 10.95 -11.20
C ASP A 28 15.60 12.35 -11.78
N ASN A 29 15.41 12.58 -13.09
CA ASN A 29 15.67 13.86 -13.72
C ASN A 29 14.40 14.61 -14.11
N LEU A 30 13.60 15.02 -13.13
CA LEU A 30 12.76 16.21 -13.23
C LEU A 30 12.75 16.99 -11.90
N LYS A 31 13.66 17.96 -11.85
CA LYS A 31 13.64 19.25 -11.11
C LYS A 31 13.74 19.26 -9.57
N GLY A 32 14.86 19.81 -9.10
CA GLY A 32 14.90 20.87 -8.08
C GLY A 32 15.12 20.44 -6.63
N ASP A 33 16.28 20.84 -6.08
CA ASP A 33 16.70 20.78 -4.67
C ASP A 33 16.75 19.40 -4.00
N GLN A 34 17.86 18.69 -4.23
CA GLN A 34 18.21 17.46 -3.52
C GLN A 34 18.35 17.72 -2.01
N LYS A 35 17.32 17.34 -1.23
CA LYS A 35 17.50 17.00 0.18
C LYS A 35 18.50 15.85 0.26
N LYS A 36 19.69 16.14 0.81
CA LYS A 36 20.69 15.12 1.09
C LYS A 36 20.14 14.15 2.16
N LEU A 37 20.30 12.86 1.91
CA LEU A 37 19.89 11.81 2.84
C LEU A 37 21.01 11.62 3.87
N ILE A 38 20.74 11.88 5.14
CA ILE A 38 21.74 11.87 6.20
C ILE A 38 21.55 10.61 7.06
N CYS A 39 22.61 9.81 7.20
CA CYS A 39 22.63 8.69 8.13
C CYS A 39 22.89 9.19 9.56
N SER A 40 22.42 8.47 10.57
CA SER A 40 22.68 8.76 11.99
C SER A 40 24.17 8.81 12.36
N CYS A 41 25.08 8.32 11.51
CA CYS A 41 26.52 8.52 11.64
C CYS A 41 27.03 9.90 11.15
N GLY A 42 26.13 10.78 10.69
CA GLY A 42 26.45 12.11 10.15
C GLY A 42 26.82 12.15 8.67
N LYS A 43 26.85 11.01 7.96
CA LYS A 43 27.20 10.97 6.53
C LYS A 43 26.02 11.34 5.64
N GLU A 44 26.24 12.26 4.70
CA GLU A 44 25.25 12.76 3.75
C GLU A 44 25.38 12.05 2.38
N PHE A 45 24.24 11.75 1.76
CA PHE A 45 24.18 11.07 0.47
C PHE A 45 23.22 11.80 -0.47
N ALA A 46 23.71 12.13 -1.66
CA ALA A 46 22.91 12.77 -2.71
C ALA A 46 21.91 11.82 -3.38
N TYR A 47 22.06 10.49 -3.22
CA TYR A 47 21.26 9.49 -3.92
C TYR A 47 20.82 8.33 -3.01
N GLN A 48 19.55 7.92 -3.12
CA GLN A 48 18.94 6.84 -2.32
C GLN A 48 19.69 5.52 -2.42
N LYS A 49 20.17 5.15 -3.62
CA LYS A 49 20.94 3.92 -3.84
C LYS A 49 22.24 3.87 -3.03
N ASN A 50 22.85 5.03 -2.75
CA ASN A 50 24.08 5.13 -1.97
C ASN A 50 23.77 5.11 -0.47
N TYR A 51 22.71 5.81 -0.05
CA TYR A 51 22.20 5.75 1.33
C TYR A 51 21.80 4.32 1.75
N SER A 52 20.99 3.64 0.93
CA SER A 52 20.55 2.25 1.21
C SER A 52 21.68 1.24 1.25
N ARG A 53 22.78 1.50 0.54
CA ARG A 53 23.98 0.66 0.61
C ARG A 53 24.74 0.92 1.90
N HIS A 54 24.87 2.19 2.27
CA HIS A 54 25.58 2.61 3.47
C HIS A 54 24.91 2.12 4.77
N ILE A 55 23.59 2.24 4.91
CA ILE A 55 22.89 1.83 6.16
C ILE A 55 23.02 0.32 6.45
N LYS A 56 23.24 -0.51 5.43
CA LYS A 56 23.44 -1.96 5.59
C LYS A 56 24.77 -2.30 6.26
N THR A 57 25.73 -1.38 6.19
CA THR A 57 27.10 -1.58 6.71
C THR A 57 27.47 -0.54 7.77
N CYS A 58 26.53 0.30 8.21
CA CYS A 58 26.78 1.35 9.18
C CYS A 58 26.57 0.82 10.60
N SER A 59 27.65 0.71 11.37
CA SER A 59 27.64 0.22 12.75
C SER A 59 26.95 1.17 13.75
N GLN A 60 26.71 2.42 13.35
CA GLN A 60 26.07 3.46 14.18
C GLN A 60 24.63 3.76 13.72
N PHE A 61 24.05 2.90 12.86
CA PHE A 61 22.70 3.08 12.39
C PHE A 61 21.69 2.71 13.49
N ILE A 62 21.14 3.73 14.15
CA ILE A 62 19.99 3.59 15.06
C ILE A 62 18.72 3.99 14.29
N PRO A 63 17.65 3.14 14.26
CA PRO A 63 16.37 3.52 13.66
C PRO A 63 15.76 4.69 14.42
N ILE A 64 15.67 5.86 13.79
CA ILE A 64 15.12 7.06 14.42
C ILE A 64 13.59 6.94 14.47
N LYS A 65 13.03 6.78 15.68
CA LYS A 65 11.61 7.07 15.98
C LYS A 65 11.39 8.59 15.89
N PRO A 66 10.28 9.08 15.32
CA PRO A 66 10.02 10.50 15.27
C PRO A 66 9.65 10.99 16.68
N SER A 67 10.58 11.70 17.31
CA SER A 67 10.34 12.54 18.47
C SER A 67 10.56 13.99 18.07
N THR A 68 9.62 14.82 18.53
CA THR A 68 9.46 16.24 18.31
C THR A 68 10.50 17.06 19.10
N SER A 69 11.11 18.06 18.47
CA SER A 69 11.38 19.37 19.10
C SER A 69 11.90 20.39 18.07
N THR A 70 11.09 21.44 17.92
CA THR A 70 11.44 22.86 17.87
C THR A 70 12.89 23.28 17.62
N SER A 71 13.06 24.15 16.61
CA SER A 71 14.09 25.20 16.61
C SER A 71 13.52 26.48 15.96
N THR A 72 13.22 27.45 16.82
CA THR A 72 13.23 28.91 16.61
C THR A 72 14.47 29.30 15.79
N THR A 73 14.53 30.22 14.81
CA THR A 73 14.23 31.67 14.76
C THR A 73 14.65 32.09 13.32
N LEU A 74 13.99 32.95 12.54
CA LEU A 74 14.20 34.41 12.47
C LEU A 74 13.42 34.98 11.27
N LYS A 75 12.96 36.22 11.47
CA LYS A 75 12.18 37.08 10.58
C LYS A 75 12.88 37.32 9.23
N ASN A 76 12.09 37.51 8.18
CA ASN A 76 12.18 38.73 7.37
C ASN A 76 10.87 39.01 6.62
N GLN A 77 10.51 40.29 6.67
CA GLN A 77 9.34 40.91 6.05
C GLN A 77 9.68 41.42 4.64
N ASN A 78 8.61 41.80 3.93
CA ASN A 78 8.50 42.65 2.72
C ASN A 78 8.39 41.86 1.40
N GLN A 79 7.19 41.75 0.84
CA GLN A 79 6.42 42.73 0.02
C GLN A 79 6.86 42.75 -1.45
N ASP A 80 6.07 42.12 -2.32
CA ASP A 80 5.12 42.77 -3.25
C ASP A 80 4.96 42.04 -4.60
N GLN A 81 3.69 41.71 -4.87
CA GLN A 81 2.94 41.82 -6.14
C GLN A 81 3.58 41.35 -7.46
N ASN A 82 3.05 40.27 -8.04
CA ASN A 82 2.09 40.42 -9.15
C ASN A 82 1.42 39.10 -9.59
N GLN A 83 0.16 39.25 -9.99
CA GLN A 83 -0.82 38.22 -10.30
C GLN A 83 -0.47 37.39 -11.54
N LYS A 84 -0.86 36.10 -11.52
CA LYS A 84 -1.55 35.41 -12.64
C LYS A 84 -2.23 34.14 -12.12
N ASN A 85 -3.56 34.16 -12.18
CA ASN A 85 -4.47 33.08 -11.82
C ASN A 85 -4.22 31.81 -12.64
N ILE A 86 -3.85 30.72 -11.97
CA ILE A 86 -4.08 29.35 -12.43
C ILE A 86 -4.61 28.59 -11.21
N MET A 87 -5.91 28.28 -11.21
CA MET A 87 -6.56 27.46 -10.19
C MET A 87 -5.99 26.04 -10.22
N ASN A 88 -5.00 25.79 -9.38
CA ASN A 88 -4.61 24.44 -8.98
C ASN A 88 -5.16 24.22 -7.58
N ASN A 89 -6.21 23.41 -7.49
CA ASN A 89 -6.83 23.04 -6.22
C ASN A 89 -5.91 22.04 -5.49
N THR A 90 -4.87 22.55 -4.84
CA THR A 90 -4.12 21.80 -3.82
C THR A 90 -4.86 21.99 -2.50
N GLY A 91 -5.89 21.17 -2.30
CA GLY A 91 -6.58 21.05 -1.03
C GLY A 91 -5.62 20.53 0.04
N THR A 92 -5.06 21.46 0.80
CA THR A 92 -4.42 21.16 2.09
C THR A 92 -5.57 20.83 3.03
N PHE A 93 -5.82 19.54 3.27
CA PHE A 93 -6.87 19.12 4.19
C PHE A 93 -6.43 19.41 5.63
N ASN A 94 -6.83 20.58 6.13
CA ASN A 94 -6.95 20.82 7.55
C ASN A 94 -8.06 19.92 8.10
N ASN A 95 -7.90 19.43 9.33
CA ASN A 95 -8.92 18.73 10.09
C ASN A 95 -10.15 19.63 10.28
N SER A 96 -11.07 19.62 9.33
CA SER A 96 -12.37 20.29 9.41
C SER A 96 -13.48 19.24 9.42
N VAL A 97 -14.39 19.38 10.38
CA VAL A 97 -15.61 18.58 10.51
C VAL A 97 -16.40 18.69 9.20
N VAL A 98 -16.56 17.58 8.48
CA VAL A 98 -17.30 17.52 7.21
C VAL A 98 -18.81 17.50 7.51
N MET A 99 -19.56 18.46 6.97
CA MET A 99 -21.03 18.48 7.07
C MET A 99 -21.64 17.33 6.27
N MET A 100 -22.78 16.77 6.71
CA MET A 100 -23.37 15.57 6.11
C MET A 100 -23.74 15.72 4.62
N GLY A 101 -23.99 16.94 4.15
CA GLY A 101 -24.19 17.25 2.72
C GLY A 101 -22.91 17.13 1.87
N ASP A 102 -21.74 17.41 2.45
CA ASP A 102 -20.45 17.33 1.76
C ASP A 102 -19.90 15.90 1.69
N TYR A 103 -20.30 15.00 2.60
CA TYR A 103 -19.83 13.61 2.55
C TYR A 103 -20.30 12.85 1.31
N ASN A 104 -21.50 13.17 0.82
CA ASN A 104 -22.09 12.51 -0.34
C ASN A 104 -21.38 12.89 -1.65
N THR A 105 -20.71 14.04 -1.70
CA THR A 105 -19.97 14.51 -2.88
C THR A 105 -18.53 13.97 -2.93
N LEU A 106 -18.04 13.38 -1.84
CA LEU A 106 -16.69 12.80 -1.78
C LEU A 106 -16.55 11.55 -2.65
N THR A 107 -15.38 11.45 -3.28
CA THR A 107 -14.94 10.25 -3.97
C THR A 107 -14.73 9.09 -2.99
N LYS A 108 -14.71 7.86 -3.51
CA LYS A 108 -14.46 6.66 -2.70
C LYS A 108 -13.10 6.71 -1.98
N ILE A 109 -12.08 7.29 -2.60
CA ILE A 109 -10.74 7.42 -2.00
C ILE A 109 -10.77 8.43 -0.85
N GLU A 110 -11.40 9.59 -1.03
CA GLU A 110 -11.56 10.59 0.03
C GLU A 110 -12.33 10.02 1.23
N LYS A 111 -13.42 9.28 0.98
CA LYS A 111 -14.16 8.57 2.04
C LYS A 111 -13.28 7.58 2.81
N LEU A 112 -12.48 6.78 2.10
CA LEU A 112 -11.55 5.84 2.72
C LEU A 112 -10.47 6.56 3.55
N ASN A 113 -9.90 7.66 3.04
CA ASN A 113 -8.86 8.41 3.73
C ASN A 113 -9.38 9.09 5.00
N LEU A 114 -10.59 9.65 4.96
CA LEU A 114 -11.26 10.21 6.14
C LEU A 114 -11.55 9.14 7.20
N MET A 115 -11.99 7.94 6.80
CA MET A 115 -12.33 6.88 7.74
C MET A 115 -11.11 6.22 8.39
N LEU A 116 -10.01 6.12 7.65
CA LEU A 116 -8.86 5.31 8.04
C LEU A 116 -7.69 6.15 8.55
N ASN A 117 -7.94 7.43 8.88
CA ASN A 117 -6.97 8.41 9.37
C ASN A 117 -5.62 8.25 8.65
N GLU A 118 -5.59 8.52 7.34
CA GLU A 118 -4.49 8.56 6.33
C GLU A 118 -3.29 7.57 6.42
N THR A 119 -2.82 7.15 7.59
CA THR A 119 -1.61 6.36 7.84
C THR A 119 -1.79 5.16 8.80
N ASN A 120 -3.00 5.00 9.36
CA ASN A 120 -3.28 3.93 10.33
C ASN A 120 -3.45 2.54 9.71
N MET A 121 -3.49 2.45 8.38
CA MET A 121 -3.44 1.17 7.66
C MET A 121 -2.01 0.69 7.41
N ILE A 122 -1.89 -0.59 7.10
CA ILE A 122 -0.66 -1.19 6.57
C ILE A 122 -0.86 -1.27 5.06
N ASP A 123 0.10 -0.77 4.28
CA ASP A 123 0.03 -0.85 2.82
C ASP A 123 0.13 -2.31 2.32
N LEU A 124 -0.33 -2.55 1.09
CA LEU A 124 -0.44 -3.90 0.54
C LEU A 124 0.90 -4.63 0.47
N GLU A 125 1.98 -3.94 0.09
CA GLU A 125 3.30 -4.58 -0.04
C GLU A 125 3.83 -4.98 1.34
N THR A 126 3.74 -4.08 2.33
CA THR A 126 4.13 -4.39 3.71
C THR A 126 3.33 -5.57 4.27
N PHE A 127 2.01 -5.60 4.03
CA PHE A 127 1.17 -6.73 4.44
C PHE A 127 1.63 -8.06 3.80
N ILE A 128 1.85 -8.08 2.49
CA ILE A 128 2.29 -9.28 1.74
C ILE A 128 3.64 -9.77 2.27
N LEU A 129 4.59 -8.86 2.50
CA LEU A 129 5.93 -9.22 3.00
C LEU A 129 5.85 -9.81 4.42
N ASN A 130 5.02 -9.24 5.29
CA ASN A 130 4.78 -9.76 6.63
C ASN A 130 4.09 -11.13 6.60
N TYR A 131 3.05 -11.28 5.78
CA TYR A 131 2.31 -12.54 5.58
C TYR A 131 3.23 -13.65 5.06
N LYS A 132 4.21 -13.31 4.21
CA LYS A 132 5.20 -14.26 3.72
C LYS A 132 6.26 -14.61 4.76
N ASN A 133 6.88 -13.62 5.38
CA ASN A 133 8.17 -13.81 6.04
C ASN A 133 8.08 -13.97 7.57
N ASN A 134 6.95 -13.59 8.19
CA ASN A 134 6.81 -13.64 9.64
C ASN A 134 5.87 -14.79 10.05
N PRO A 135 6.37 -15.83 10.74
CA PRO A 135 5.53 -16.95 11.19
C PRO A 135 4.31 -16.53 12.03
N LYS A 136 4.37 -15.40 12.74
CA LYS A 136 3.23 -14.86 13.52
C LYS A 136 2.04 -14.49 12.63
N TYR A 137 2.31 -14.11 11.38
CA TYR A 137 1.32 -13.62 10.41
C TYR A 137 0.99 -14.63 9.31
N GLN A 138 1.65 -15.80 9.29
CA GLN A 138 1.33 -16.89 8.38
C GLN A 138 0.05 -17.63 8.83
N LEU A 139 -0.52 -18.43 7.93
CA LEU A 139 -1.54 -19.42 8.26
C LEU A 139 -0.97 -20.44 9.26
N THR A 140 -1.81 -20.79 10.22
CA THR A 140 -1.57 -21.93 11.11
C THR A 140 -1.78 -23.25 10.37
N ALA A 141 -1.33 -24.36 10.97
CA ALA A 141 -1.55 -25.69 10.42
C ALA A 141 -3.05 -26.00 10.22
N ASN A 142 -3.93 -25.60 11.15
CA ASN A 142 -5.37 -25.83 11.03
C ASN A 142 -6.01 -24.98 9.92
N GLU A 143 -5.66 -23.69 9.83
CA GLU A 143 -6.21 -22.80 8.80
C GLU A 143 -5.80 -23.24 7.39
N SER A 144 -4.53 -23.62 7.22
CA SER A 144 -4.02 -24.17 5.96
C SER A 144 -4.65 -25.53 5.63
N LYS A 145 -4.96 -26.36 6.63
CA LYS A 145 -5.67 -27.63 6.44
C LYS A 145 -7.08 -27.40 5.92
N THR A 146 -7.84 -26.50 6.54
CA THR A 146 -9.20 -26.17 6.08
C THR A 146 -9.19 -25.68 4.63
N LEU A 147 -8.29 -24.77 4.26
CA LEU A 147 -8.15 -24.30 2.87
C LEU A 147 -7.81 -25.43 1.89
N MET A 148 -6.95 -26.35 2.30
CA MET A 148 -6.55 -27.50 1.50
C MET A 148 -7.69 -28.49 1.29
N GLU A 149 -8.43 -28.84 2.34
CA GLU A 149 -9.56 -29.77 2.29
C GLU A 149 -10.70 -29.20 1.44
N ASN A 150 -11.04 -27.92 1.60
CA ASN A 150 -12.03 -27.24 0.76
C ASN A 150 -11.59 -27.19 -0.71
N TYR A 151 -10.31 -26.99 -0.98
CA TYR A 151 -9.77 -27.06 -2.35
C TYR A 151 -9.90 -28.46 -2.94
N GLN A 152 -9.64 -29.51 -2.16
CA GLN A 152 -9.75 -30.90 -2.62
C GLN A 152 -11.20 -31.29 -2.88
N PHE A 153 -12.13 -30.85 -2.03
CA PHE A 153 -13.53 -31.22 -2.11
C PHE A 153 -14.32 -30.41 -3.15
N GLU A 154 -14.14 -29.08 -3.17
CA GLU A 154 -14.93 -28.16 -3.99
C GLU A 154 -14.16 -27.61 -5.22
N GLY A 155 -12.87 -27.95 -5.32
CA GLY A 155 -11.98 -27.48 -6.38
C GLY A 155 -11.47 -26.06 -6.15
N TYR A 156 -10.74 -25.55 -7.15
CA TYR A 156 -9.98 -24.28 -7.04
C TYR A 156 -10.82 -23.03 -6.72
N LYS A 157 -12.14 -23.06 -6.92
CA LYS A 157 -13.02 -21.90 -6.68
C LYS A 157 -13.21 -21.62 -5.19
N SER A 158 -13.18 -22.65 -4.33
CA SER A 158 -13.32 -22.48 -2.87
C SER A 158 -12.24 -21.56 -2.31
N LEU A 159 -11.00 -21.68 -2.78
CA LEU A 159 -9.91 -20.76 -2.43
C LEU A 159 -10.26 -19.28 -2.66
N GLY A 160 -11.06 -18.95 -3.67
CA GLY A 160 -11.48 -17.58 -3.94
C GLY A 160 -12.41 -17.00 -2.86
N PHE A 161 -13.19 -17.85 -2.21
CA PHE A 161 -14.17 -17.49 -1.19
C PHE A 161 -13.63 -17.65 0.24
N ASP A 162 -12.79 -18.66 0.47
CA ASP A 162 -12.27 -18.99 1.80
C ASP A 162 -11.04 -18.17 2.17
N LEU A 163 -10.10 -17.99 1.23
CA LEU A 163 -8.86 -17.26 1.49
C LEU A 163 -9.06 -15.83 2.01
N PRO A 164 -10.03 -15.03 1.51
CA PRO A 164 -10.32 -13.69 2.05
C PRO A 164 -10.56 -13.66 3.56
N TYR A 165 -11.20 -14.69 4.13
CA TYR A 165 -11.45 -14.78 5.57
C TYR A 165 -10.12 -14.79 6.35
N TYR A 166 -9.18 -15.64 5.94
CA TYR A 166 -7.89 -15.76 6.61
C TYR A 166 -6.97 -14.57 6.31
N ILE A 167 -6.99 -14.03 5.09
CA ILE A 167 -6.28 -12.78 4.77
C ILE A 167 -6.72 -11.66 5.72
N ARG A 168 -8.03 -11.53 5.95
CA ARG A 168 -8.59 -10.52 6.86
C ARG A 168 -8.16 -10.75 8.30
N ASP A 169 -8.17 -12.00 8.76
CA ASP A 169 -7.65 -12.38 10.07
C ASP A 169 -6.17 -11.99 10.27
N LYS A 170 -5.30 -12.29 9.28
CA LYS A 170 -3.88 -11.95 9.37
C LYS A 170 -3.63 -10.45 9.26
N TYR A 171 -4.41 -9.75 8.46
CA TYR A 171 -4.32 -8.30 8.37
C TYR A 171 -4.78 -7.62 9.68
N GLN A 172 -5.88 -8.07 10.28
CA GLN A 172 -6.36 -7.64 11.60
C GLN A 172 -5.27 -7.80 12.67
N LYS A 173 -4.62 -8.98 12.69
CA LYS A 173 -3.53 -9.25 13.63
C LYS A 173 -2.35 -8.30 13.44
N GLN A 174 -1.98 -8.01 12.19
CA GLN A 174 -0.92 -7.04 11.89
C GLN A 174 -1.31 -5.62 12.30
N LEU A 175 -2.56 -5.19 12.07
CA LEU A 175 -3.05 -3.88 12.53
C LEU A 175 -2.95 -3.76 14.06
N LYS A 176 -3.35 -4.79 14.79
CA LYS A 176 -3.25 -4.81 16.26
C LYS A 176 -1.79 -4.74 16.72
N ASP A 177 -0.94 -5.60 16.18
CA ASP A 177 0.45 -5.72 16.62
C ASP A 177 1.33 -4.53 16.21
N ILE A 178 1.15 -3.98 15.01
CA ILE A 178 2.04 -2.97 14.42
C ILE A 178 1.49 -1.56 14.62
N LYS A 179 0.17 -1.39 14.57
CA LYS A 179 -0.50 -0.08 14.66
C LYS A 179 -1.25 0.13 15.96
N GLY A 180 -1.36 -0.88 16.83
CA GLY A 180 -2.15 -0.79 18.07
C GLY A 180 -3.66 -0.73 17.84
N ILE A 181 -4.13 -1.11 16.64
CA ILE A 181 -5.53 -0.98 16.23
C ILE A 181 -6.26 -2.31 16.44
N ASP A 182 -7.16 -2.35 17.43
CA ASP A 182 -7.97 -3.52 17.75
C ASP A 182 -9.39 -3.36 17.18
N LEU A 183 -9.62 -3.90 15.99
CA LEU A 183 -10.91 -3.89 15.30
C LEU A 183 -11.55 -5.27 15.39
N LYS A 184 -12.88 -5.37 15.34
CA LYS A 184 -13.53 -6.65 15.08
C LYS A 184 -13.29 -7.07 13.63
N LYS A 185 -13.27 -8.37 13.34
CA LYS A 185 -12.90 -8.90 12.01
C LYS A 185 -13.78 -8.33 10.90
N GLU A 186 -15.07 -8.12 11.16
CA GLU A 186 -16.05 -7.60 10.20
C GLU A 186 -15.83 -6.11 9.88
N GLU A 187 -15.19 -5.38 10.79
CA GLU A 187 -14.85 -3.96 10.67
C GLU A 187 -13.52 -3.76 9.88
N VAL A 188 -12.74 -4.82 9.68
CA VAL A 188 -11.41 -4.75 9.06
C VAL A 188 -11.55 -4.48 7.57
N ILE A 189 -11.00 -3.35 7.12
CA ILE A 189 -10.87 -3.00 5.70
C ILE A 189 -9.51 -3.50 5.21
N LEU A 190 -9.50 -4.37 4.19
CA LEU A 190 -8.27 -4.91 3.61
C LEU A 190 -7.46 -3.82 2.87
N PRO A 191 -6.12 -3.99 2.71
CA PRO A 191 -5.28 -3.04 1.97
C PRO A 191 -5.48 -3.12 0.45
N PHE A 192 -6.52 -3.84 0.01
CA PHE A 192 -7.04 -3.86 -1.34
C PHE A 192 -8.57 -3.98 -1.28
N ILE A 193 -9.28 -3.24 -2.13
CA ILE A 193 -10.75 -3.18 -2.15
C ILE A 193 -11.22 -3.13 -3.60
N SER A 194 -12.23 -3.94 -3.94
CA SER A 194 -12.84 -3.82 -5.27
C SER A 194 -13.48 -2.44 -5.50
N THR A 195 -13.25 -1.89 -6.69
CA THR A 195 -13.91 -0.65 -7.11
C THR A 195 -15.31 -0.89 -7.68
N ASP A 196 -15.57 -2.08 -8.20
CA ASP A 196 -16.80 -2.46 -8.90
C ASP A 196 -17.11 -3.95 -8.72
N GLY A 197 -18.19 -4.44 -9.34
CA GLY A 197 -18.57 -5.87 -9.29
C GLY A 197 -17.72 -6.76 -10.16
N GLY A 198 -17.10 -6.19 -11.19
CA GLY A 198 -16.33 -6.94 -12.16
C GLY A 198 -14.89 -7.24 -11.74
N ALA A 199 -14.39 -6.64 -10.65
CA ALA A 199 -12.97 -6.64 -10.30
C ALA A 199 -12.08 -6.28 -11.50
N ARG A 200 -12.55 -5.35 -12.35
CA ARG A 200 -11.79 -4.84 -13.51
C ARG A 200 -10.65 -3.92 -13.06
N SER A 201 -10.85 -3.29 -11.91
CA SER A 201 -9.84 -2.60 -11.14
C SER A 201 -10.15 -2.68 -9.65
N TYR A 202 -9.13 -2.52 -8.82
CA TYR A 202 -9.25 -2.42 -7.38
C TYR A 202 -8.46 -1.22 -6.87
N LEU A 203 -8.81 -0.74 -5.68
CA LEU A 203 -7.97 0.19 -4.95
C LEU A 203 -6.98 -0.63 -4.14
N LYS A 204 -5.69 -0.29 -4.18
CA LYS A 204 -4.68 -0.82 -3.27
C LYS A 204 -4.13 0.30 -2.41
N LYS A 205 -3.91 0.03 -1.13
CA LYS A 205 -3.29 0.98 -0.22
C LYS A 205 -1.78 0.98 -0.48
N GLU A 206 -1.26 2.13 -0.89
CA GLU A 206 0.17 2.45 -0.86
C GLU A 206 0.49 3.19 0.45
N PRO A 207 1.79 3.40 0.80
CA PRO A 207 2.15 4.03 2.07
C PRO A 207 1.49 5.40 2.29
N ILE A 208 1.33 6.18 1.21
CA ILE A 208 0.75 7.52 1.27
C ILE A 208 -0.78 7.44 1.01
N ASP A 209 -1.20 6.88 -0.12
CA ASP A 209 -2.60 6.98 -0.56
C ASP A 209 -3.12 5.67 -1.18
N TRP A 210 -4.41 5.64 -1.50
CA TRP A 210 -5.01 4.59 -2.31
C TRP A 210 -4.72 4.82 -3.79
N LYS A 211 -4.35 3.74 -4.48
CA LYS A 211 -4.12 3.74 -5.91
C LYS A 211 -5.05 2.77 -6.61
N ARG A 212 -5.64 3.22 -7.72
CA ARG A 212 -6.38 2.34 -8.62
C ARG A 212 -5.41 1.47 -9.41
N GLU A 213 -5.60 0.16 -9.33
CA GLU A 213 -4.79 -0.86 -10.00
C GLU A 213 -5.67 -1.78 -10.86
N LYS A 214 -5.15 -2.21 -12.00
CA LYS A 214 -5.78 -3.20 -12.90
C LYS A 214 -5.05 -4.54 -12.87
N ASP A 215 -3.75 -4.52 -12.56
CA ASP A 215 -2.95 -5.73 -12.46
C ASP A 215 -3.20 -6.47 -11.13
N ILE A 216 -3.57 -7.74 -11.24
CA ILE A 216 -3.84 -8.62 -10.10
C ILE A 216 -2.59 -9.37 -9.61
N ALA A 217 -1.40 -9.02 -10.08
CA ALA A 217 -0.14 -9.65 -9.67
C ALA A 217 0.06 -9.68 -8.14
N ASP A 218 -0.26 -8.59 -7.44
CA ASP A 218 -0.15 -8.53 -5.97
C ASP A 218 -1.08 -9.55 -5.28
N ILE A 219 -2.28 -9.75 -5.82
CA ILE A 219 -3.25 -10.74 -5.32
C ILE A 219 -2.80 -12.16 -5.65
N LYS A 220 -2.22 -12.38 -6.84
CA LYS A 220 -1.60 -13.68 -7.18
C LYS A 220 -0.45 -14.02 -6.24
N ARG A 221 0.35 -13.03 -5.81
CA ARG A 221 1.41 -13.25 -4.81
C ARG A 221 0.83 -13.79 -3.50
N LEU A 222 -0.30 -13.26 -3.03
CA LEU A 222 -0.98 -13.80 -1.83
C LEU A 222 -1.38 -15.27 -2.02
N ILE A 223 -1.93 -15.64 -3.18
CA ILE A 223 -2.33 -17.03 -3.48
C ILE A 223 -1.12 -17.97 -3.53
N VAL A 224 -0.01 -17.53 -4.15
CA VAL A 224 1.24 -18.30 -4.17
C VAL A 224 1.78 -18.49 -2.76
N ILE A 225 1.85 -17.42 -1.95
CA ILE A 225 2.30 -17.50 -0.56
C ILE A 225 1.41 -18.45 0.25
N THR A 226 0.09 -18.41 0.06
CA THR A 226 -0.83 -19.37 0.70
C THR A 226 -0.54 -20.81 0.28
N SER A 227 -0.28 -21.04 -1.00
CA SER A 227 0.07 -22.37 -1.52
C SER A 227 1.37 -22.89 -0.91
N ASP A 228 2.38 -22.04 -0.80
CA ASP A 228 3.66 -22.36 -0.15
C ASP A 228 3.47 -22.70 1.34
N GLN A 229 2.58 -21.98 2.03
CA GLN A 229 2.26 -22.24 3.44
C GLN A 229 1.50 -23.56 3.63
N ILE A 230 0.57 -23.91 2.74
CA ILE A 230 -0.11 -25.20 2.75
C ILE A 230 0.90 -26.33 2.54
N TYR A 231 1.78 -26.18 1.55
CA TYR A 231 2.84 -27.15 1.30
C TYR A 231 3.76 -27.33 2.52
N LYS A 232 4.15 -26.24 3.17
CA LYS A 232 4.98 -26.27 4.39
C LYS A 232 4.34 -27.07 5.53
N HIS A 233 3.03 -26.99 5.73
CA HIS A 233 2.33 -27.67 6.83
C HIS A 233 1.90 -29.10 6.49
N HIS A 234 1.52 -29.36 5.24
CA HIS A 234 0.83 -30.60 4.85
C HIS A 234 1.52 -31.38 3.72
N ASN A 235 2.65 -30.88 3.22
CA ASN A 235 3.41 -31.46 2.10
C ASN A 235 2.56 -31.67 0.83
N GLN A 236 1.57 -30.79 0.60
CA GLN A 236 0.67 -30.86 -0.54
C GLN A 236 0.66 -29.55 -1.33
N TYR A 237 0.78 -29.67 -2.65
CA TYR A 237 0.70 -28.52 -3.56
C TYR A 237 -0.72 -28.29 -4.06
N LEU A 238 -1.11 -27.02 -4.14
CA LEU A 238 -2.29 -26.60 -4.88
C LEU A 238 -1.91 -26.50 -6.36
N SER A 239 -2.36 -27.45 -7.19
CA SER A 239 -2.12 -27.41 -8.63
C SER A 239 -3.05 -26.39 -9.28
N LEU A 240 -2.54 -25.19 -9.52
CA LEU A 240 -3.29 -24.07 -10.08
C LEU A 240 -2.70 -23.61 -11.43
N SER A 241 -3.51 -23.67 -12.49
CA SER A 241 -3.17 -23.07 -13.77
C SER A 241 -3.24 -21.54 -13.72
N ASN A 242 -2.60 -20.84 -14.65
CA ASN A 242 -2.68 -19.37 -14.71
C ASN A 242 -4.13 -18.86 -14.89
N PHE A 243 -4.98 -19.63 -15.58
CA PHE A 243 -6.41 -19.33 -15.69
C PHE A 243 -7.11 -19.41 -14.34
N GLN A 244 -6.88 -20.50 -13.59
CA GLN A 244 -7.46 -20.68 -12.25
C GLN A 244 -6.96 -19.59 -11.29
N MET A 245 -5.66 -19.29 -11.30
CA MET A 245 -5.06 -18.19 -10.52
C MET A 245 -5.72 -16.84 -10.81
N ASN A 246 -5.99 -16.53 -12.08
CA ASN A 246 -6.69 -15.31 -12.47
C ASN A 246 -8.11 -15.27 -11.90
N LEU A 247 -8.83 -16.39 -11.94
CA LEU A 247 -10.20 -16.47 -11.46
C LEU A 247 -10.26 -16.32 -9.94
N ILE A 248 -9.41 -17.06 -9.20
CA ILE A 248 -9.27 -16.94 -7.74
C ILE A 248 -8.95 -15.51 -7.35
N ALA A 249 -7.94 -14.89 -7.98
CA ALA A 249 -7.54 -13.53 -7.66
C ALA A 249 -8.67 -12.52 -7.88
N LYS A 250 -9.45 -12.67 -8.95
CA LYS A 250 -10.63 -11.84 -9.20
C LYS A 250 -11.69 -12.05 -8.11
N THR A 251 -11.97 -13.30 -7.73
CA THR A 251 -12.92 -13.60 -6.65
C THR A 251 -12.47 -13.01 -5.32
N VAL A 252 -11.18 -13.12 -4.97
CA VAL A 252 -10.60 -12.50 -3.76
C VAL A 252 -10.76 -10.97 -3.77
N VAL A 253 -10.56 -10.33 -4.92
CA VAL A 253 -10.85 -8.89 -5.05
C VAL A 253 -12.34 -8.62 -4.90
N GLN A 254 -13.22 -9.38 -5.54
CA GLN A 254 -14.67 -9.18 -5.46
C GLN A 254 -15.21 -9.31 -4.03
N THR A 255 -14.67 -10.23 -3.23
CA THR A 255 -15.06 -10.44 -1.83
C THR A 255 -14.43 -9.43 -0.88
N SER A 256 -13.41 -8.67 -1.33
CA SER A 256 -12.87 -7.52 -0.58
C SER A 256 -13.75 -6.27 -0.65
N ARG A 257 -14.89 -6.33 -1.34
CA ARG A 257 -15.87 -5.24 -1.37
C ARG A 257 -16.23 -4.81 0.05
N TYR A 258 -16.42 -3.51 0.17
CA TYR A 258 -16.91 -2.88 1.38
C TYR A 258 -18.24 -2.21 1.04
N ASP A 259 -19.22 -2.33 1.93
CA ASP A 259 -20.52 -1.68 1.77
C ASP A 259 -20.36 -0.19 2.03
N ASP A 260 -20.57 0.63 0.99
CA ASP A 260 -20.44 2.08 1.12
C ASP A 260 -21.45 2.65 2.16
N GLU A 261 -22.54 1.93 2.47
CA GLU A 261 -23.49 2.28 3.54
C GLU A 261 -22.87 2.20 4.95
N LYS A 262 -21.96 1.25 5.19
CA LYS A 262 -21.20 1.17 6.45
C LYS A 262 -20.24 2.36 6.61
N LEU A 263 -19.89 3.04 5.51
CA LEU A 263 -19.09 4.28 5.54
C LEU A 263 -19.88 5.49 6.07
N THR A 264 -21.20 5.37 6.26
CA THR A 264 -22.07 6.47 6.75
C THR A 264 -22.49 6.31 8.21
N HIS A 265 -22.10 5.22 8.89
CA HIS A 265 -22.53 4.96 10.25
C HIS A 265 -21.77 5.86 11.26
N PRO A 266 -22.48 6.70 12.05
CA PRO A 266 -21.87 7.68 12.97
C PRO A 266 -20.90 7.08 14.00
N GLU A 267 -21.08 5.80 14.36
CA GLU A 267 -20.26 5.11 15.36
C GLU A 267 -18.80 4.89 14.90
N TYR A 268 -18.54 4.76 13.59
CA TYR A 268 -17.17 4.69 13.05
C TYR A 268 -16.48 6.05 13.09
N GLN A 269 -17.24 7.14 12.97
CA GLN A 269 -16.73 8.51 13.09
C GLN A 269 -16.37 8.85 14.55
N LEU A 270 -17.07 8.26 15.52
CA LEU A 270 -16.86 8.49 16.96
C LEU A 270 -15.76 7.62 17.59
N LYS A 271 -15.52 6.39 17.11
CA LYS A 271 -14.40 5.55 17.61
C LYS A 271 -13.02 6.18 17.34
N ASN A 272 -12.87 6.91 16.23
CA ASN A 272 -11.61 7.59 15.87
C ASN A 272 -11.35 8.89 16.68
N LEU A 273 -12.34 9.41 17.41
CA LEU A 273 -12.17 10.53 18.34
C LEU A 273 -11.68 10.06 19.72
N LYS A 274 -11.98 8.82 20.12
CA LYS A 274 -11.57 8.25 21.42
C LYS A 274 -10.14 7.72 21.47
N ILE A 275 -9.43 7.65 20.33
CA ILE A 275 -7.99 7.31 20.30
C ILE A 275 -7.12 8.54 20.65
N LYS A 276 -7.74 9.72 20.82
CA LYS A 276 -7.07 10.97 21.20
C LYS A 276 -7.35 11.45 22.63
N SER A 277 -7.93 10.62 23.50
CA SER A 277 -8.11 10.94 24.93
C SER A 277 -7.27 10.03 25.81
#